data_AF-A0A3A4PJA6-F1
#
_entry.id   AF-A0A3A4PJA6-F1
#
_cell.length_a   1.000
_cell.length_b   1.000
_cell.length_c   1.000
_cell.angle_alpha   90.00
_cell.angle_beta   90.00
_cell.angle_gamma   90.00
#
_symmetry.space_group_name_H-M   'P 1'
#
loop_
_entity.id
_entity.type
_entity.pdbx_description
1 polymer ?
#
loop_
_entity_poly.entity_id
_entity_poly.type
_entity_poly.pdbx_seq_one_letter_code
_entity_poly.pdbx_strand_id
1 'polypeptide(L)'
;MKSAYELAMERLEKESPSGPSLTDEQKAALAEADNQCTSRIAEKKILAEQEIQKNYGNPEACQTIQERLQTDIRLIESERDRKKKEIREQSK
;
A
#
# COMPACT_ATOMS: atom_id res chain seq x y z
N MET A 1 -0.37 -24.09 -19.93
CA MET A 1 0.64 -24.68 -19.03
C MET A 1 0.48 -23.95 -17.71
N LYS A 2 -0.02 -24.60 -16.66
CA LYS A 2 -0.27 -23.91 -15.38
C LYS A 2 1.05 -23.50 -14.73
N SER A 3 1.09 -22.32 -14.11
CA SER A 3 2.28 -21.82 -13.41
C SER A 3 2.58 -22.67 -12.18
N ALA A 4 3.85 -22.80 -11.81
CA ALA A 4 4.27 -23.54 -10.61
C ALA A 4 3.60 -23.01 -9.33
N TYR A 5 3.24 -21.73 -9.31
CA TYR A 5 2.51 -21.10 -8.22
C TYR A 5 1.04 -21.56 -8.13
N GLU A 6 0.35 -21.65 -9.28
CA GLU A 6 -1.03 -22.16 -9.35
C GLU A 6 -1.09 -23.62 -8.88
N LEU A 7 -0.08 -24.42 -9.25
CA LEU A 7 0.01 -25.82 -8.83
C LEU A 7 0.27 -25.99 -7.32
N ALA A 8 1.01 -25.05 -6.71
CA ALA A 8 1.29 -25.04 -5.29
C ALA A 8 0.07 -24.62 -4.47
N MET A 9 -0.72 -23.66 -4.95
CA MET A 9 -1.97 -23.24 -4.34
C MET A 9 -3.03 -24.36 -4.40
N GLU A 10 -3.14 -25.08 -5.52
CA GLU A 10 -4.07 -26.20 -5.71
C GLU A 10 -3.78 -27.39 -4.77
N ARG A 11 -2.52 -27.52 -4.31
CA ARG A 11 -2.10 -28.50 -3.29
C ARG A 11 -2.41 -28.02 -1.87
N LEU A 12 -2.15 -26.73 -1.60
CA LEU A 12 -2.42 -26.11 -0.31
C LEU A 12 -3.92 -26.12 0.04
N GLU A 13 -4.80 -25.86 -0.93
CA GLU A 13 -6.27 -25.95 -0.76
C GLU A 13 -6.76 -27.36 -0.44
N LYS A 14 -6.07 -28.41 -0.90
CA LYS A 14 -6.42 -29.81 -0.63
C LYS A 14 -5.98 -30.30 0.74
N GLU A 15 -4.91 -29.72 1.30
CA GLU A 15 -4.30 -30.18 2.56
C GLU A 15 -4.86 -29.49 3.81
N SER A 16 -5.47 -28.30 3.68
CA SER A 16 -6.17 -27.64 4.78
C SER A 16 -7.23 -26.66 4.24
N PRO A 17 -8.54 -26.92 4.44
CA PRO A 17 -9.60 -26.02 4.02
C PRO A 17 -9.68 -24.83 5.00
N SER A 18 -8.66 -23.98 5.00
CA SER A 18 -8.58 -22.77 5.82
C SER A 18 -9.37 -21.64 5.17
N GLY A 19 -10.71 -21.75 5.18
CA GLY A 19 -11.60 -20.77 4.56
C GLY A 19 -11.37 -20.58 3.05
N PRO A 20 -12.11 -19.69 2.37
CA PRO A 20 -11.80 -19.36 0.98
C PRO A 20 -10.45 -18.64 0.94
N SER A 21 -9.46 -19.26 0.29
CA SER A 21 -8.22 -18.60 -0.08
C SER A 21 -8.54 -17.37 -0.95
N LEU A 22 -7.79 -16.29 -0.79
CA LEU A 22 -7.88 -15.15 -1.70
C LEU A 22 -7.60 -15.63 -3.13
N THR A 23 -8.42 -15.16 -4.08
CA THR A 23 -8.19 -15.41 -5.51
C THR A 23 -6.88 -14.76 -5.96
N ASP A 24 -6.29 -15.24 -7.05
CA ASP A 24 -5.08 -14.63 -7.59
C ASP A 24 -5.31 -13.18 -8.03
N GLU A 25 -6.52 -12.86 -8.50
CA GLU A 25 -6.96 -11.50 -8.79
C GLU A 25 -6.97 -10.61 -7.54
N GLN A 26 -7.47 -11.12 -6.40
CA GLN A 26 -7.44 -10.38 -5.13
C GLN A 26 -6.02 -10.18 -4.63
N LYS A 27 -5.16 -11.20 -4.71
CA LYS A 27 -3.75 -11.07 -4.32
C LYS A 27 -3.05 -10.03 -5.18
N ALA A 28 -3.29 -10.04 -6.50
CA ALA A 28 -2.77 -9.03 -7.41
C ALA A 28 -3.28 -7.62 -7.06
N ALA A 29 -4.58 -7.46 -6.80
CA ALA A 29 -5.17 -6.18 -6.40
C ALA A 29 -4.62 -5.66 -5.05
N LEU A 30 -4.36 -6.55 -4.08
CA LEU A 30 -3.72 -6.19 -2.81
C LEU A 30 -2.29 -5.69 -3.01
N ALA A 31 -1.51 -6.38 -3.85
CA ALA A 31 -0.15 -5.98 -4.18
C ALA A 31 -0.13 -4.64 -4.94
N GLU A 32 -1.07 -4.43 -5.85
CA GLU A 32 -1.23 -3.17 -6.54
C GLU A 32 -1.55 -2.02 -5.58
N ALA A 33 -2.45 -2.23 -4.62
CA ALA A 33 -2.76 -1.22 -3.60
C ALA A 33 -1.53 -0.84 -2.75
N ASP A 34 -0.68 -1.82 -2.40
CA ASP A 34 0.58 -1.59 -1.69
C ASP A 34 1.59 -0.79 -2.55
N ASN A 35 1.72 -1.14 -3.83
CA ASN A 35 2.60 -0.46 -4.78
C ASN A 35 2.17 1.00 -5.01
N GLN A 36 0.88 1.23 -5.21
CA GLN A 36 0.33 2.58 -5.39
C GLN A 36 0.53 3.44 -4.13
N CYS A 37 0.31 2.88 -2.95
CA CYS A 37 0.57 3.54 -1.67
C CYS A 37 2.05 3.94 -1.54
N THR A 38 2.96 3.01 -1.81
CA THR A 38 4.41 3.25 -1.74
C THR A 38 4.85 4.34 -2.72
N SER A 39 4.36 4.30 -3.95
CA SER A 39 4.63 5.32 -4.98
C SER A 39 4.18 6.72 -4.54
N ARG A 40 2.93 6.84 -4.05
CA ARG A 40 2.38 8.11 -3.58
C ARG A 40 3.15 8.67 -2.37
N ILE A 41 3.55 7.82 -1.44
CA ILE A 41 4.38 8.23 -0.29
C ILE A 41 5.75 8.72 -0.77
N ALA A 42 6.38 8.04 -1.72
CA ALA A 42 7.68 8.44 -2.26
C ALA A 42 7.60 9.81 -2.95
N GLU A 43 6.57 10.03 -3.77
CA GLU A 43 6.31 11.33 -4.40
C GLU A 43 6.16 12.45 -3.36
N LYS A 44 5.33 12.23 -2.33
CA LYS A 44 5.13 13.20 -1.24
C LYS A 44 6.42 13.52 -0.49
N LYS A 45 7.26 12.51 -0.23
CA LYS A 45 8.56 12.70 0.42
C LYS A 45 9.50 13.55 -0.43
N ILE A 46 9.60 13.26 -1.73
CA ILE A 46 10.44 14.01 -2.66
C ILE A 46 10.00 15.48 -2.72
N LEU A 47 8.70 15.74 -2.82
CA LEU A 47 8.16 17.10 -2.83
C LEU A 47 8.46 17.85 -1.52
N ALA A 48 8.23 17.21 -0.38
CA ALA A 48 8.53 17.80 0.93
C ALA A 48 10.03 18.09 1.10
N GLU A 49 10.90 17.19 0.65
CA GLU A 49 12.34 17.40 0.67
C GLU A 49 12.75 18.62 -0.17
N GLN A 50 12.21 18.75 -1.38
CA GLN A 50 12.46 19.93 -2.23
C GLN A 50 11.96 21.22 -1.58
N GLU A 51 10.81 21.21 -0.90
CA GLU A 51 10.29 22.36 -0.17
C GLU A 51 11.17 22.71 1.05
N ILE A 52 11.63 21.71 1.80
CA ILE A 52 12.55 21.91 2.94
C ILE A 52 13.86 22.56 2.45
N GLN A 53 14.42 22.08 1.35
CA GLN A 53 15.63 22.67 0.76
C GLN A 53 15.42 24.14 0.36
N LYS A 54 14.24 24.50 -0.16
CA LYS A 54 13.90 25.90 -0.50
C LYS A 54 13.72 26.78 0.74
N ASN A 55 13.33 26.21 1.87
CA ASN A 55 13.11 26.92 3.14
C ASN A 55 14.31 26.78 4.10
N TYR A 56 15.48 26.42 3.58
CA TYR A 56 16.68 26.26 4.39
C TYR A 56 16.98 27.52 5.22
N GLY A 57 17.21 27.35 6.52
CA GLY A 57 17.38 28.45 7.47
C GLY A 57 16.10 28.98 8.11
N ASN A 58 14.92 28.45 7.76
CA ASN A 58 13.66 28.70 8.46
C ASN A 58 13.15 27.42 9.15
N PRO A 59 13.48 27.18 10.43
CA PRO A 59 13.09 25.97 11.14
C PRO A 59 11.58 25.78 11.27
N GLU A 60 10.82 26.86 11.46
CA GLU A 60 9.37 26.81 11.63
C GLU A 60 8.67 26.37 10.33
N ALA A 61 9.11 26.89 9.18
CA ALA A 61 8.62 26.46 7.88
C ALA A 61 8.95 24.97 7.61
N CYS A 62 10.19 24.55 7.90
CA CYS A 62 10.60 23.15 7.74
C CYS A 62 9.78 22.20 8.63
N GLN A 63 9.51 22.58 9.88
CA GLN A 63 8.67 21.80 10.79
C GLN A 63 7.24 21.67 10.25
N THR A 64 6.66 22.78 9.79
CA THR A 64 5.31 22.78 9.21
C THR A 64 5.21 21.85 7.99
N ILE A 65 6.24 21.84 7.13
CA ILE A 65 6.30 20.93 5.96
C ILE A 65 6.36 19.47 6.42
N GLN A 66 7.15 19.15 7.45
CA GLN A 66 7.24 17.79 7.99
C GLN A 66 5.93 17.31 8.62
N GLU A 67 5.26 18.16 9.40
CA GLU A 67 3.96 17.84 10.01
C GLU A 67 2.88 17.57 8.96
N ARG A 68 2.86 18.38 7.90
CA ARG A 68 1.99 18.15 6.74
C ARG A 68 2.30 16.82 6.06
N LEU A 69 3.59 16.53 5.81
CA LEU A 69 4.01 15.25 5.22
C LEU A 69 3.57 14.05 6.06
N GLN A 70 3.70 14.11 7.38
CA GLN A 70 3.24 13.03 8.27
C GLN A 70 1.73 12.81 8.17
N THR A 71 0.96 13.89 8.09
CA THR A 71 -0.49 13.83 7.93
C THR A 71 -0.87 13.20 6.58
N ASP A 72 -0.22 13.63 5.50
CA ASP A 72 -0.42 13.06 4.16
C ASP A 72 -0.10 11.56 4.11
N ILE A 73 1.00 11.12 4.74
CA ILE A 73 1.38 9.70 4.80
C ILE A 73 0.30 8.89 5.51
N ARG A 74 -0.16 9.35 6.69
CA ARG A 74 -1.22 8.65 7.45
C ARG A 74 -2.51 8.52 6.64
N LEU A 75 -2.87 9.56 5.88
CA LEU A 75 -4.05 9.53 5.01
C LEU A 75 -3.88 8.48 3.91
N ILE A 76 -2.73 8.46 3.22
CA ILE A 76 -2.46 7.49 2.15
C ILE A 76 -2.45 6.05 2.69
N GLU A 77 -1.88 5.82 3.87
CA GLU A 77 -1.89 4.51 4.52
C GLU A 77 -3.30 4.06 4.90
N SER A 78 -4.13 4.98 5.42
CA SER A 78 -5.54 4.72 5.73
C SER A 78 -6.36 4.38 4.47
N GLU A 79 -6.13 5.11 3.37
CA GLU A 79 -6.75 4.81 2.07
C GLU A 79 -6.35 3.42 1.56
N ARG A 80 -5.06 3.06 1.65
CA ARG A 80 -4.57 1.71 1.32
C ARG A 80 -5.27 0.65 2.18
N ASP A 81 -5.33 0.83 3.49
CA ASP A 81 -5.91 -0.16 4.40
C ASP A 81 -7.40 -0.36 4.13
N ARG A 82 -8.13 0.74 3.88
CA ARG A 82 -9.52 0.67 3.43
C ARG A 82 -9.65 -0.10 2.12
N LYS A 83 -8.82 0.20 1.12
CA LYS A 83 -8.85 -0.49 -0.17
C LYS A 83 -8.58 -1.99 -0.03
N LYS A 84 -7.59 -2.35 0.78
CA LYS A 84 -7.25 -3.76 1.06
C LYS A 84 -8.37 -4.48 1.82
N LYS A 85 -9.10 -3.77 2.69
CA LYS A 85 -10.28 -4.32 3.35
C LYS A 85 -11.41 -4.58 2.35
N GLU A 86 -11.72 -3.61 1.48
CA GLU A 86 -12.72 -3.74 0.42
C GLU A 86 -12.42 -4.93 -0.50
N ILE A 87 -11.16 -5.09 -0.95
CA ILE A 87 -10.74 -6.23 -1.80
C ILE A 87 -10.99 -7.57 -1.12
N ARG A 88 -10.74 -7.67 0.19
CA ARG A 88 -10.96 -8.91 0.97
C ARG A 88 -12.44 -9.17 1.22
N GLU A 89 -13.25 -8.12 1.39
CA GLU A 89 -14.69 -8.23 1.63
C GLU A 89 -15.49 -8.55 0.35
N GLN A 90 -14.95 -8.25 -0.83
CA GLN A 90 -15.54 -8.62 -2.14
C GLN A 90 -15.67 -10.14 -2.38
N SER A 91 -15.10 -10.99 -1.52
CA SER A 91 -15.24 -12.46 -1.58
C SER A 91 -16.39 -13.05 -0.74
N LYS A 92 -17.25 -12.22 -0.15
CA LYS A 92 -18.50 -12.67 0.47
C LYS A 92 -19.64 -12.66 -0.53
#